data_AF-A0A8H5LTU8-F1
#
_entry.id   AF-A0A8H5LTU8-F1
#
_cell.length_a   1.000
_cell.length_b   1.000
_cell.length_c   1.000
_cell.angle_alpha   90.00
_cell.angle_beta   90.00
_cell.angle_gamma   90.00
#
_symmetry.space_group_name_H-M   'P 1'
#
loop_
_entity.id
_entity.type
_entity.pdbx_description
1 polymer ?
#
loop_
_entity_poly.entity_id
_entity_poly.type
_entity_poly.pdbx_seq_one_letter_code
_entity_poly.pdbx_strand_id
1 'polypeptide(L)'
;MSQTTLLTLNGVHDVWTGHLYGNALTLGAQKQAIYIPDIEGQANSEPRILHTGSDVFSISQPQVPESGSGSGSDSDSGSGSPHLIYTGLRNGSIARFDLRMSTGDKGRGGGGGKKKLFEARFTGPAEGHSHKQRSPVVHLKVMKDWQILVGNINGQTFVHSRTCRFYHKENEFVSGNFGGLE
;
A
#
# COMPACT_ATOMS: atom_id res chain seq x y z
N MET A 1 1.33 20.79 -26.66
CA MET A 1 2.22 19.75 -27.22
C MET A 1 2.29 18.64 -26.21
N SER A 2 2.06 17.38 -26.62
CA SER A 2 2.23 16.22 -25.72
C SER A 2 3.70 15.82 -25.72
N GLN A 3 4.33 15.73 -24.55
CA GLN A 3 5.69 15.23 -24.42
C GLN A 3 5.63 13.77 -23.97
N THR A 4 6.26 12.89 -24.75
CA THR A 4 6.39 11.47 -24.42
C THR A 4 7.79 11.23 -23.87
N THR A 5 7.88 10.76 -22.63
CA THR A 5 9.15 10.35 -22.01
C THR A 5 9.29 8.83 -22.06
N LEU A 6 10.40 8.33 -22.60
CA LEU A 6 10.74 6.91 -22.58
C LEU A 6 11.64 6.61 -21.36
N LEU A 7 11.17 5.74 -20.47
CA LEU A 7 11.93 5.28 -19.30
C LEU A 7 12.49 3.88 -19.54
N THR A 8 13.82 3.74 -19.48
CA THR A 8 14.50 2.44 -19.59
C THR A 8 14.88 1.95 -18.19
N LEU A 9 14.24 0.88 -17.72
CA LEU A 9 14.48 0.30 -16.40
C LEU A 9 15.16 -1.06 -16.52
N ASN A 10 16.49 -1.08 -16.43
CA ASN A 10 17.28 -2.31 -16.53
C ASN A 10 16.99 -3.25 -15.36
N GLY A 11 16.74 -4.54 -15.64
CA GLY A 11 16.46 -5.55 -14.62
C GLY A 11 15.05 -5.46 -13.99
N VAL A 12 14.17 -4.65 -14.57
CA VAL A 12 12.76 -4.60 -14.20
C VAL A 12 11.95 -5.37 -15.25
N HIS A 13 11.27 -6.41 -14.79
CA HIS A 13 10.43 -7.27 -15.62
C HIS A 13 9.03 -7.38 -15.02
N ASP A 14 8.04 -7.66 -15.88
CA ASP A 14 6.63 -7.86 -15.53
C ASP A 14 6.06 -6.70 -14.69
N VAL A 15 5.93 -5.52 -15.30
CA VAL A 15 5.28 -4.37 -14.65
C VAL A 15 3.75 -4.59 -14.65
N TRP A 16 3.14 -4.63 -13.47
CA TRP A 16 1.72 -4.92 -13.28
C TRP A 16 0.87 -3.70 -12.92
N THR A 17 1.48 -2.73 -12.25
CA THR A 17 0.74 -1.60 -11.67
C THR A 17 1.63 -0.37 -11.60
N GLY A 18 1.01 0.80 -11.60
CA GLY A 18 1.69 2.09 -11.49
C GLY A 18 0.86 3.05 -10.65
N HIS A 19 1.54 3.94 -9.97
CA HIS A 19 0.94 5.02 -9.21
C HIS A 19 1.74 6.30 -9.41
N LEU A 20 1.10 7.32 -9.99
CA LEU A 20 1.67 8.65 -10.18
C LEU A 20 1.23 9.56 -9.03
N TYR A 21 2.18 10.24 -8.40
CA TYR A 21 1.93 11.23 -7.37
C TYR A 21 2.76 12.48 -7.65
N GLY A 22 2.09 13.54 -8.10
CA GLY A 22 2.78 14.70 -8.67
C GLY A 22 3.68 14.25 -9.82
N ASN A 23 4.97 14.52 -9.69
CA ASN A 23 6.00 14.13 -10.66
C ASN A 23 6.72 12.81 -10.28
N ALA A 24 6.31 12.16 -9.19
CA ALA A 24 6.89 10.88 -8.76
C ALA A 24 6.08 9.70 -9.29
N LEU A 25 6.75 8.73 -9.91
CA LEU A 25 6.16 7.51 -10.42
C LEU A 25 6.60 6.31 -9.59
N THR A 26 5.65 5.55 -9.06
CA THR A 26 5.92 4.24 -8.45
C THR A 26 5.38 3.14 -9.34
N LEU A 27 6.21 2.14 -9.66
CA LEU A 27 5.84 0.98 -10.47
C LEU A 27 5.92 -0.30 -9.62
N GLY A 28 4.98 -1.21 -9.85
CA GLY A 28 4.94 -2.53 -9.23
C GLY A 28 5.32 -3.58 -10.25
N ALA A 29 6.32 -4.39 -9.92
CA ALA A 29 6.93 -5.35 -10.83
C ALA A 29 7.15 -6.71 -10.15
N GLN A 30 7.81 -7.64 -10.86
CA GLN A 30 8.20 -8.93 -10.31
C GLN A 30 9.09 -8.75 -9.06
N LYS A 31 8.63 -9.25 -7.91
CA LYS A 31 9.34 -9.22 -6.61
C LYS A 31 9.81 -7.85 -6.08
N GLN A 32 9.42 -6.74 -6.70
CA GLN A 32 9.88 -5.40 -6.34
C GLN A 32 8.88 -4.31 -6.72
N ALA A 33 8.97 -3.18 -6.02
CA ALA A 33 8.46 -1.90 -6.50
C ALA A 33 9.64 -0.99 -6.89
N ILE A 34 9.40 -0.05 -7.79
CA ILE A 34 10.39 0.92 -8.27
C ILE A 34 9.81 2.31 -8.03
N TYR A 35 10.53 3.14 -7.29
CA TYR A 35 10.14 4.52 -7.05
C TYR A 35 11.06 5.47 -7.83
N ILE A 36 10.47 6.27 -8.70
CA ILE A 36 11.13 7.29 -9.51
C ILE A 36 10.64 8.64 -8.96
N PRO A 37 11.51 9.44 -8.31
CA PRO A 37 11.06 10.64 -7.62
C PRO A 37 10.62 11.77 -8.56
N ASP A 38 11.11 11.78 -9.79
CA ASP A 38 10.88 12.83 -10.78
C ASP A 38 10.96 12.22 -12.19
N ILE A 39 9.85 12.20 -12.93
CA ILE A 39 9.77 11.68 -14.31
C ILE A 39 9.95 12.76 -15.39
N GLU A 40 9.88 14.05 -15.03
CA GLU A 40 10.06 15.19 -15.92
C GLU A 40 11.49 15.75 -15.87
N GLY A 41 12.23 15.46 -14.81
CA GLY A 41 13.54 16.02 -14.49
C GLY A 41 14.69 15.41 -15.29
N GLN A 42 15.60 16.28 -15.72
CA GLN A 42 16.82 15.93 -16.45
C GLN A 42 17.79 15.09 -15.59
N ALA A 43 18.09 13.89 -16.07
CA ALA A 43 19.31 13.08 -15.87
C ALA A 43 19.66 12.51 -14.47
N ASN A 44 19.11 12.96 -13.35
CA ASN A 44 19.62 12.57 -12.01
C ASN A 44 18.63 11.94 -11.02
N SER A 45 17.40 11.62 -11.42
CA SER A 45 16.45 10.88 -10.57
C SER A 45 16.67 9.37 -10.70
N GLU A 46 17.70 8.85 -10.03
CA GLU A 46 17.96 7.40 -10.03
C GLU A 46 16.74 6.63 -9.48
N PRO A 47 16.22 5.63 -10.22
CA PRO A 47 15.15 4.78 -9.75
C PRO A 47 15.55 4.03 -8.46
N ARG A 48 14.71 4.12 -7.43
CA ARG A 48 14.91 3.42 -6.17
C ARG A 48 14.20 2.07 -6.20
N ILE A 49 14.96 0.99 -6.04
CA ILE A 49 14.41 -0.37 -5.97
C ILE A 49 13.94 -0.67 -4.54
N LEU A 50 12.68 -1.08 -4.41
CA LEU A 50 12.01 -1.42 -3.16
C LEU A 50 11.69 -2.93 -3.18
N HIS A 51 12.59 -3.75 -2.65
CA HIS A 51 12.43 -5.20 -2.69
C HIS A 51 11.24 -5.67 -1.83
N THR A 52 10.26 -6.32 -2.44
CA THR A 52 9.09 -6.85 -1.73
C THR A 52 9.24 -8.34 -1.45
N GLY A 53 9.95 -9.09 -2.30
CA GLY A 53 10.10 -10.55 -2.22
C GLY A 53 8.89 -11.34 -2.77
N SER A 54 7.91 -10.63 -3.33
CA SER A 54 6.73 -11.16 -4.02
C SER A 54 6.23 -10.13 -5.02
N ASP A 55 5.64 -10.56 -6.12
CA ASP A 55 5.16 -9.66 -7.17
C ASP A 55 4.16 -8.64 -6.62
N VAL A 56 4.26 -7.41 -7.12
CA VAL A 56 3.46 -6.28 -6.67
C VAL A 56 2.28 -6.09 -7.62
N PHE A 57 1.06 -6.25 -7.11
CA PHE A 57 -0.18 -6.13 -7.89
C PHE A 57 -0.94 -4.84 -7.62
N SER A 58 -0.66 -4.17 -6.51
CA SER A 58 -1.26 -2.87 -6.19
C SER A 58 -0.29 -1.97 -5.45
N ILE A 59 -0.40 -0.68 -5.69
CA ILE A 59 0.40 0.37 -5.04
C ILE A 59 -0.54 1.44 -4.52
N SER A 60 -0.26 1.98 -3.34
CA SER A 60 -0.91 3.18 -2.84
C SER A 60 0.08 4.05 -2.09
N GLN A 61 0.04 5.35 -2.38
CA GLN A 61 0.82 6.38 -1.70
C GLN A 61 -0.15 7.38 -1.08
N PRO A 62 -0.01 7.75 0.21
CA PRO A 62 -0.83 8.79 0.80
C PRO A 62 -0.65 10.10 0.03
N GLN A 63 -1.75 10.67 -0.43
CA GLN A 63 -1.74 12.03 -0.96
C GLN A 63 -1.78 13.00 0.22
N VAL A 64 -0.92 14.00 0.21
CA VAL A 64 -1.12 15.18 1.06
C VAL A 64 -2.21 15.99 0.35
N PRO A 65 -3.32 16.36 1.01
CA PRO A 65 -4.21 17.36 0.43
C PRO A 65 -3.38 18.62 0.24
N GLU A 66 -3.24 19.05 -1.02
CA GLU A 66 -2.60 20.33 -1.32
C GLU A 66 -3.27 21.39 -0.44
N SER A 67 -2.47 21.96 0.45
CA SER A 67 -2.94 22.94 1.42
C SER A 67 -3.65 24.06 0.67
N GLY A 68 -4.98 24.10 0.77
CA GLY A 68 -5.71 25.34 0.60
C GLY A 68 -5.07 26.36 1.54
N SER A 69 -4.81 27.55 1.01
CA SER A 69 -4.28 28.72 1.71
C SER A 69 -5.20 29.16 2.85
N GLY A 70 -5.25 28.39 3.94
CA GLY A 70 -6.09 28.61 5.09
C GLY A 70 -5.24 28.76 6.34
N SER A 71 -5.09 30.00 6.80
CA SER A 71 -4.66 30.33 8.15
C SER A 71 -5.68 29.74 9.15
N GLY A 72 -5.37 28.58 9.72
CA GLY A 72 -6.23 27.90 10.68
C GLY A 72 -5.41 27.05 11.63
N SER A 73 -5.29 27.52 12.85
CA SER A 73 -4.63 26.88 13.99
C SER A 73 -5.48 25.73 14.51
N ASP A 74 -5.40 24.55 13.90
CA ASP A 74 -5.91 23.31 14.47
C ASP A 74 -4.85 22.20 14.32
N SER A 75 -4.27 21.82 15.45
CA SER A 75 -3.12 20.91 15.60
C SER A 75 -3.46 19.42 15.49
N ASP A 76 -4.42 19.05 14.64
CA ASP A 76 -4.71 17.65 14.30
C ASP A 76 -4.78 17.46 12.78
N SER A 77 -3.83 18.09 12.09
CA SER A 77 -3.67 18.01 10.65
C SER A 77 -3.16 16.63 10.27
N GLY A 78 -4.07 15.88 9.67
CA GLY A 78 -3.87 14.60 8.98
C GLY A 78 -2.68 14.61 8.03
N SER A 79 -1.50 14.38 8.58
CA SER A 79 -0.24 14.33 7.86
C SER A 79 -0.09 12.96 7.21
N GLY A 80 -0.79 12.76 6.09
CA GLY A 80 -0.46 11.70 5.15
C GLY A 80 0.97 11.89 4.70
N SER A 81 1.93 11.17 5.30
CA SER A 81 3.34 11.34 4.95
C SER A 81 3.56 10.92 3.48
N PRO A 82 3.95 11.85 2.57
CA PRO A 82 4.12 11.54 1.14
C PRO A 82 5.29 10.57 0.92
N HIS A 83 6.09 10.34 1.95
CA HIS A 83 7.22 9.44 1.96
C HIS A 83 6.84 7.97 2.16
N LEU A 84 5.56 7.63 2.31
CA LEU A 84 5.15 6.24 2.54
C LEU A 84 4.61 5.60 1.26
N ILE A 85 5.15 4.45 0.89
CA ILE A 85 4.62 3.60 -0.20
C ILE A 85 4.09 2.32 0.40
N TYR A 86 2.86 1.97 0.05
CA TYR A 86 2.24 0.70 0.38
C TYR A 86 2.13 -0.16 -0.88
N THR A 87 2.48 -1.44 -0.77
CA THR A 87 2.39 -2.40 -1.88
C THR A 87 1.56 -3.61 -1.47
N GLY A 88 0.60 -3.99 -2.31
CA GLY A 88 -0.15 -5.23 -2.19
C GLY A 88 0.50 -6.33 -3.04
N LEU A 89 0.74 -7.48 -2.43
CA LEU A 89 1.59 -8.52 -2.99
C LEU A 89 0.79 -9.75 -3.44
N ARG A 90 1.33 -10.49 -4.41
CA ARG A 90 0.80 -11.78 -4.89
C ARG A 90 0.60 -12.78 -3.76
N ASN A 91 1.50 -12.81 -2.77
CA ASN A 91 1.38 -13.70 -1.61
C ASN A 91 0.38 -13.22 -0.54
N GLY A 92 -0.49 -12.27 -0.88
CA GLY A 92 -1.52 -11.71 0.01
C GLY A 92 -0.99 -10.83 1.15
N SER A 93 0.31 -10.48 1.14
CA SER A 93 0.89 -9.58 2.15
C SER A 93 0.87 -8.13 1.67
N ILE A 94 1.05 -7.20 2.60
CA ILE A 94 1.24 -5.79 2.30
C ILE A 94 2.59 -5.33 2.88
N ALA A 95 3.43 -4.71 2.06
CA ALA A 95 4.66 -4.08 2.50
C ALA A 95 4.51 -2.56 2.55
N ARG A 96 5.18 -1.93 3.52
CA ARG A 96 5.30 -0.48 3.63
C ARG A 96 6.77 -0.09 3.54
N PHE A 97 7.05 0.94 2.75
CA PHE A 97 8.37 1.55 2.63
C PHE A 97 8.29 3.01 3.07
N ASP A 98 9.26 3.44 3.88
CA ASP A 98 9.47 4.86 4.19
C ASP A 98 10.64 5.38 3.36
N LEU A 99 10.36 6.26 2.42
CA LEU A 99 11.32 6.83 1.48
C LEU A 99 12.39 7.69 2.16
N ARG A 100 12.17 8.15 3.39
CA ARG A 100 13.17 8.92 4.17
C ARG A 100 14.27 8.03 4.75
N MET A 101 13.98 6.75 4.94
CA MET A 101 14.98 5.81 5.44
C MET A 101 15.93 5.45 4.31
N SER A 102 17.22 5.75 4.48
CA SER A 102 18.24 5.46 3.49
C SER A 102 18.43 3.95 3.33
N THR A 103 18.77 3.53 2.11
CA THR A 103 19.02 2.12 1.73
C THR A 103 20.37 1.59 2.24
N GLY A 104 20.96 2.25 3.25
CA GLY A 104 22.36 2.10 3.64
C GLY A 104 22.70 0.93 4.57
N ASP A 105 21.72 0.30 5.24
CA ASP A 105 22.00 -0.82 6.12
C ASP A 105 22.19 -2.13 5.33
N LYS A 106 23.44 -2.37 4.92
CA LYS A 106 23.95 -3.66 4.42
C LYS A 106 24.10 -4.71 5.55
N GLY A 107 23.19 -4.71 6.52
CA GLY A 107 23.08 -5.78 7.51
C GLY A 107 22.24 -6.93 6.94
N ARG A 108 22.90 -8.01 6.48
CA ARG A 108 22.33 -9.35 6.18
C ARG A 108 20.81 -9.39 5.95
N GLY A 109 20.32 -8.79 4.85
CA GLY A 109 18.88 -8.70 4.59
C GLY A 109 18.41 -7.58 3.64
N GLY A 110 19.32 -6.70 3.20
CA GLY A 110 19.24 -5.90 1.96
C GLY A 110 17.88 -5.29 1.61
N GLY A 111 17.51 -4.19 2.26
CA GLY A 111 16.37 -3.36 1.83
C GLY A 111 16.05 -2.26 2.83
N GLY A 112 16.48 -1.03 2.53
CA GLY A 112 16.18 0.15 3.35
C GLY A 112 14.70 0.30 3.71
N GLY A 113 14.42 0.69 4.95
CA GLY A 113 13.12 1.21 5.38
C GLY A 113 11.88 0.31 5.23
N LYS A 114 12.04 -0.97 4.88
CA LYS A 114 10.91 -1.88 4.64
C LYS A 114 10.34 -2.39 5.97
N LYS A 115 9.08 -2.05 6.26
CA LYS A 115 8.29 -2.70 7.30
C LYS A 115 7.15 -3.50 6.67
N LYS A 116 7.17 -4.83 6.82
CA LYS A 116 5.99 -5.65 6.54
C LYS A 116 4.94 -5.36 7.62
N LEU A 117 3.79 -4.82 7.22
CA LEU A 117 2.74 -4.46 8.18
C LEU A 117 1.80 -5.63 8.49
N PHE A 118 1.61 -6.52 7.51
CA PHE A 118 0.62 -7.58 7.59
C PHE A 118 1.18 -8.91 7.10
N GLU A 119 2.14 -9.45 7.85
CA GLU A 119 2.50 -10.85 7.74
C GLU A 119 1.55 -11.62 8.68
N ALA A 120 0.71 -12.48 8.12
CA ALA A 120 -0.17 -13.43 8.83
C ALA A 120 -1.49 -12.92 9.45
N ARG A 121 -1.97 -11.70 9.15
CA ARG A 121 -3.23 -11.18 9.74
C ARG A 121 -4.50 -11.35 8.91
N PHE A 122 -4.36 -11.79 7.66
CA PHE A 122 -5.49 -12.03 6.75
C PHE A 122 -5.88 -13.51 6.65
N THR A 123 -5.27 -14.37 7.47
CA THR A 123 -5.85 -15.68 7.72
C THR A 123 -7.03 -15.43 8.64
N GLY A 124 -8.26 -15.72 8.19
CA GLY A 124 -9.36 -15.92 9.14
C GLY A 124 -8.95 -16.91 10.25
N PRO A 125 -9.71 -17.00 11.35
CA PRO A 125 -9.39 -17.90 12.45
C PRO A 125 -9.05 -19.28 11.89
N ALA A 126 -7.82 -19.72 12.15
CA ALA A 126 -7.31 -20.99 11.71
C ALA A 126 -7.95 -22.09 12.58
N GLU A 127 -9.21 -22.42 12.30
CA GLU A 127 -9.71 -23.73 12.66
C GLU A 127 -9.02 -24.74 11.75
N GLY A 128 -7.98 -25.38 12.29
CA GLY A 128 -7.43 -26.62 11.76
C GLY A 128 -6.62 -26.48 10.47
N HIS A 129 -5.30 -26.64 10.58
CA HIS A 129 -4.52 -27.45 9.64
C HIS A 129 -4.77 -27.19 8.13
N SER A 130 -4.41 -26.01 7.61
CA SER A 130 -3.92 -25.92 6.22
C SER A 130 -3.12 -24.65 5.99
N HIS A 131 -1.99 -24.79 5.30
CA HIS A 131 -1.25 -23.73 4.62
C HIS A 131 -2.13 -23.12 3.51
N LYS A 132 -3.24 -22.48 3.85
CA LYS A 132 -4.10 -21.82 2.86
C LYS A 132 -3.31 -20.65 2.28
N GLN A 133 -2.85 -20.78 1.03
CA GLN A 133 -2.19 -19.71 0.30
C GLN A 133 -3.08 -18.46 0.36
N ARG A 134 -2.50 -17.34 0.79
CA ARG A 134 -3.25 -16.08 0.90
C ARG A 134 -3.59 -15.59 -0.51
N SER A 135 -4.78 -15.05 -0.66
CA SER A 135 -5.22 -14.48 -1.93
C SER A 135 -4.45 -13.19 -2.24
N PRO A 136 -3.88 -13.03 -3.45
CA PRO A 136 -3.21 -11.80 -3.90
C PRO A 136 -3.97 -10.51 -3.57
N VAL A 137 -3.26 -9.47 -3.13
CA VAL A 137 -3.81 -8.13 -2.90
C VAL A 137 -3.76 -7.33 -4.20
N VAL A 138 -4.91 -7.26 -4.88
CA VAL A 138 -5.06 -6.64 -6.21
C VAL A 138 -5.57 -5.20 -6.15
N HIS A 139 -6.12 -4.79 -5.01
CA HIS A 139 -6.52 -3.40 -4.78
C HIS A 139 -6.01 -2.93 -3.43
N LEU A 140 -5.44 -1.72 -3.41
CA LEU A 140 -4.95 -1.08 -2.21
C LEU A 140 -5.24 0.40 -2.30
N LYS A 141 -5.94 0.94 -1.31
CA LYS A 141 -6.22 2.38 -1.24
C LYS A 141 -6.08 2.90 0.17
N VAL A 142 -5.20 3.86 0.30
CA VAL A 142 -5.02 4.67 1.50
C VAL A 142 -6.18 5.69 1.56
N MET A 143 -7.09 5.58 2.54
CA MET A 143 -8.35 6.37 2.57
C MET A 143 -8.29 7.61 3.48
N LYS A 144 -7.96 7.43 4.76
CA LYS A 144 -7.73 8.46 5.80
C LYS A 144 -6.40 8.17 6.47
N ASP A 145 -5.76 9.09 7.21
CA ASP A 145 -4.38 8.93 7.76
C ASP A 145 -4.10 7.62 8.51
N TRP A 146 -5.16 7.00 9.01
CA TRP A 146 -5.10 5.78 9.78
C TRP A 146 -5.87 4.61 9.15
N GLN A 147 -6.40 4.68 7.92
CA GLN A 147 -7.10 3.57 7.27
C GLN A 147 -6.51 3.18 5.91
N ILE A 148 -6.56 1.87 5.61
CA ILE A 148 -6.23 1.29 4.32
C ILE A 148 -7.32 0.29 3.89
N LEU A 149 -7.87 0.50 2.71
CA LEU A 149 -8.75 -0.43 2.01
C LEU A 149 -7.89 -1.45 1.26
N VAL A 150 -8.23 -2.72 1.42
CA VAL A 150 -7.55 -3.87 0.83
C VAL A 150 -8.58 -4.68 0.06
N GLY A 151 -8.31 -4.98 -1.21
CA GLY A 151 -9.10 -5.90 -2.02
C GLY A 151 -8.23 -7.06 -2.50
N ASN A 152 -8.75 -8.27 -2.34
CA ASN A 152 -8.07 -9.51 -2.70
C ASN A 152 -8.67 -10.08 -3.99
N ILE A 153 -7.89 -10.89 -4.71
CA ILE A 153 -8.32 -11.49 -5.99
C ILE A 153 -9.53 -12.43 -5.85
N ASN A 154 -9.80 -12.91 -4.64
CA ASN A 154 -10.97 -13.76 -4.33
C ASN A 154 -12.26 -12.93 -4.10
N GLY A 155 -12.24 -11.62 -4.35
CA GLY A 155 -13.37 -10.72 -4.17
C GLY A 155 -13.57 -10.20 -2.75
N GLN A 156 -12.77 -10.64 -1.78
CA GLN A 156 -12.87 -10.13 -0.41
C GLN A 156 -12.29 -8.71 -0.33
N THR A 157 -12.97 -7.86 0.44
CA THR A 157 -12.52 -6.49 0.73
C THR A 157 -12.51 -6.24 2.23
N PHE A 158 -11.48 -5.54 2.71
CA PHE A 158 -11.27 -5.26 4.12
C PHE A 158 -10.76 -3.84 4.32
N VAL A 159 -11.14 -3.22 5.44
CA VAL A 159 -10.58 -1.93 5.87
C VAL A 159 -9.74 -2.17 7.13
N HIS A 160 -8.46 -1.84 7.06
CA HIS A 160 -7.53 -1.97 8.19
C HIS A 160 -7.10 -0.62 8.73
N SER A 161 -6.86 -0.57 10.04
CA SER A 161 -6.17 0.56 10.65
C SER A 161 -4.66 0.51 10.36
N ARG A 162 -4.08 1.62 9.88
CA ARG A 162 -2.63 1.78 9.60
C ARG A 162 -1.79 1.74 10.88
N THR A 163 -2.36 2.09 12.04
CA THR A 163 -1.70 1.96 13.35
C THR A 163 -1.76 0.54 13.91
N CYS A 164 -2.45 -0.39 13.23
CA CYS A 164 -2.66 -1.75 13.71
C CYS A 164 -3.33 -1.83 15.10
N ARG A 165 -4.31 -0.95 15.38
CA ARG A 165 -5.31 -1.18 16.43
C ARG A 165 -6.64 -1.51 15.77
N PHE A 166 -7.19 -2.67 16.11
CA PHE A 166 -8.42 -3.19 15.51
C PHE A 166 -9.62 -2.32 15.92
N TYR A 167 -10.52 -2.04 14.97
CA TYR A 167 -11.94 -1.88 15.27
C TYR A 167 -12.63 -3.04 14.57
N HIS A 168 -13.06 -4.03 15.37
CA HIS A 168 -14.05 -5.01 14.93
C HIS A 168 -15.37 -4.24 14.88
N LYS A 169 -15.92 -4.01 13.68
CA LYS A 169 -17.28 -3.51 13.55
C LYS A 169 -18.15 -4.73 13.30
N GLU A 170 -18.78 -5.22 14.35
CA GLU A 170 -19.85 -6.21 14.21
C GLU A 170 -20.97 -5.57 13.41
N ASN A 171 -21.28 -6.17 12.26
CA ASN A 171 -22.54 -5.89 11.58
C ASN A 171 -23.63 -6.57 12.41
N GLU A 172 -24.24 -5.83 13.33
CA GLU A 172 -25.56 -6.20 13.85
C GLU A 172 -26.57 -6.05 12.71
N PHE A 173 -26.84 -7.17 12.04
CA PHE A 173 -28.05 -7.32 11.25
C PHE A 173 -29.18 -7.63 12.23
N VAL A 174 -29.95 -6.61 12.61
CA VAL A 174 -31.17 -6.79 13.39
C VAL A 174 -32.19 -7.49 12.50
N SER A 175 -32.22 -8.83 12.54
CA SER A 175 -33.38 -9.59 12.08
C SER A 175 -34.48 -9.42 13.14
N GLY A 176 -35.31 -8.39 12.97
CA GLY A 176 -36.51 -8.20 13.76
C GLY A 176 -37.49 -9.35 13.51
N ASN A 177 -37.50 -10.32 14.41
CA ASN A 177 -38.43 -11.42 14.44
C ASN A 177 -39.69 -10.94 15.20
N PHE A 178 -40.68 -10.39 14.50
CA PHE A 178 -42.01 -10.14 15.10
C PHE A 178 -42.87 -11.38 14.90
N GLY A 179 -42.65 -12.37 15.75
CA GLY A 179 -43.56 -13.48 15.97
C GLY A 179 -44.35 -13.26 17.24
N GLY A 180 -45.68 -13.22 17.10
CA GLY A 180 -46.67 -13.71 18.07
C GLY A 180 -46.71 -13.07 19.46
N LEU A 181 -47.73 -12.25 19.70
CA LEU A 181 -48.39 -12.23 20.99
C LEU A 181 -49.88 -12.50 20.76
N GLU A 182 -50.38 -13.43 21.59
CA GLU A 182 -51.76 -13.87 21.77
C GLU A 182 -52.73 -12.72 22.08
#